data_AF-A0A9D4L7Q2-F1
#
_entry.id   AF-A0A9D4L7Q2-F1
#
_cell.length_a   1.000
_cell.length_b   1.000
_cell.length_c   1.000
_cell.angle_alpha   90.00
_cell.angle_beta   90.00
_cell.angle_gamma   90.00
#
_symmetry.space_group_name_H-M   'P 1'
#
loop_
_entity.id
_entity.type
_entity.pdbx_description
1 polymer ?
#
loop_
_entity_poly.entity_id
_entity_poly.type
_entity_poly.pdbx_seq_one_letter_code
_entity_poly.pdbx_strand_id
1 'polypeptide(L)' 'MVGDANLSTITINGKETTALNDSGSQVSVVTENLYTKMTPKPDLMSLKEFDLELKAANGTNIP' A
#
# COMPACT_ATOMS: atom_id res chain seq x y z
N MET A 1 -11.91 -15.34 -16.31
CA MET A 1 -12.95 -14.29 -16.32
C MET A 1 -12.21 -12.97 -16.11
N VAL A 2 -12.13 -12.11 -17.13
CA VAL A 2 -11.46 -10.81 -17.02
C VAL A 2 -12.56 -9.79 -16.81
N GLY A 3 -12.83 -9.46 -15.54
CA GLY A 3 -13.74 -8.37 -15.19
C GLY A 3 -13.02 -7.04 -15.28
N ASP A 4 -13.79 -5.95 -15.31
CA ASP A 4 -13.24 -4.61 -15.18
C ASP A 4 -12.44 -4.47 -13.88
N ALA A 5 -11.43 -3.59 -13.89
CA ALA A 5 -10.66 -3.30 -12.69
C ALA A 5 -11.61 -2.79 -11.59
N ASN A 6 -11.57 -3.41 -10.42
CA ASN A 6 -12.40 -3.03 -9.27
C ASN A 6 -11.83 -1.75 -8.64
N LEU A 7 -12.15 -0.60 -9.23
CA LEU A 7 -11.61 0.70 -8.85
C LEU A 7 -12.59 1.51 -8.00
N SER A 8 -12.06 2.38 -7.15
CA SER A 8 -12.84 3.34 -6.38
C SER A 8 -12.11 4.68 -6.25
N THR A 9 -12.87 5.76 -6.22
CA THR A 9 -12.35 7.09 -5.90
C THR A 9 -12.26 7.24 -4.39
N ILE A 10 -11.07 7.57 -3.88
CA ILE A 10 -10.82 7.81 -2.47
C ILE A 10 -10.19 9.19 -2.27
N THR A 11 -10.28 9.72 -1.06
CA THR A 11 -9.62 10.97 -0.69
C THR A 11 -8.46 10.69 0.26
N ILE A 12 -7.25 11.13 -0.09
CA ILE A 12 -6.06 11.07 0.78
C ILE A 12 -5.52 12.48 0.94
N ASN A 13 -5.38 12.96 2.20
CA ASN A 13 -4.94 14.32 2.51
C ASN A 13 -5.71 15.41 1.75
N GLY A 14 -7.03 15.23 1.61
CA GLY A 14 -7.91 16.16 0.90
C GLY A 14 -7.77 16.15 -0.63
N LYS A 15 -6.99 15.24 -1.22
CA LYS A 15 -6.88 15.06 -2.67
C LYS A 15 -7.56 13.76 -3.10
N GLU A 16 -8.37 13.84 -4.15
CA GLU A 16 -8.98 12.66 -4.76
C GLU A 16 -7.93 11.85 -5.56
N THR A 17 -8.02 10.53 -5.47
CA THR A 17 -7.24 9.59 -6.27
C THR A 17 -8.05 8.32 -6.52
N THR A 18 -7.64 7.55 -7.52
CA THR A 18 -8.19 6.21 -7.78
C THR A 18 -7.39 5.16 -7.02
N ALA A 19 -8.08 4.20 -6.43
CA ALA A 19 -7.50 3.03 -5.77
C ALA A 19 -8.11 1.73 -6.30
N LEU A 20 -7.34 0.64 -6.20
CA LEU A 20 -7.79 -0.71 -6.51
C LEU A 20 -8.35 -1.37 -5.24
N ASN A 21 -9.59 -1.85 -5.33
CA ASN A 21 -10.20 -2.70 -4.31
C ASN A 21 -9.75 -4.14 -4.52
N ASP A 22 -8.69 -4.53 -3.81
CA ASP A 22 -8.13 -5.87 -3.85
C ASP A 22 -8.47 -6.65 -2.57
N SER A 23 -9.44 -7.57 -2.66
CA SER A 23 -9.84 -8.44 -1.55
C SER A 23 -8.79 -9.49 -1.19
N GLY A 24 -7.78 -9.69 -2.03
CA GLY A 24 -6.62 -10.53 -1.73
C GLY A 24 -5.61 -9.84 -0.80
N SER A 25 -5.72 -8.53 -0.60
CA SER A 25 -4.85 -7.79 0.29
C SER A 25 -5.44 -7.61 1.68
N GLN A 26 -4.59 -7.73 2.70
CA GLN A 26 -4.94 -7.42 4.10
C GLN A 26 -4.53 -5.99 4.50
N VAL A 27 -3.78 -5.31 3.65
CA VAL A 27 -3.25 -3.96 3.89
C VAL A 27 -3.45 -3.07 2.67
N SER A 28 -3.65 -1.77 2.90
CA SER A 28 -3.64 -0.79 1.82
C SER A 28 -2.20 -0.51 1.41
N VAL A 29 -1.93 -0.56 0.11
CA VAL A 29 -0.60 -0.28 -0.45
C VAL A 29 -0.66 1.00 -1.27
N VAL A 30 0.33 1.85 -1.06
CA VAL A 30 0.48 3.12 -1.76
C VAL A 30 1.76 3.05 -2.60
N THR A 31 1.69 3.49 -3.86
CA THR A 31 2.89 3.55 -4.70
C THR A 31 3.86 4.63 -4.21
N GLU A 32 5.16 4.41 -4.36
CA GLU A 32 6.19 5.40 -3.99
C GLU A 32 5.98 6.76 -4.68
N ASN A 33 5.52 6.74 -5.94
CA ASN A 33 5.18 7.94 -6.70
C ASN A 33 4.01 8.72 -6.07
N LEU A 34 3.00 8.04 -5.52
CA LEU A 34 1.92 8.71 -4.79
C LEU A 34 2.42 9.23 -3.44
N TYR A 35 3.16 8.42 -2.68
CA TYR A 35 3.73 8.78 -1.39
C TYR A 35 4.62 10.03 -1.45
N THR A 36 5.50 10.12 -2.46
CA THR A 36 6.40 11.27 -2.65
C THR A 36 5.67 12.58 -2.97
N LYS A 37 4.41 12.52 -3.43
CA LYS A 37 3.55 13.67 -3.74
C LYS A 37 2.57 14.02 -2.61
N MET A 38 2.53 13.23 -1.53
CA MET A 38 1.64 13.49 -0.41
C MET A 38 2.05 14.74 0.36
N THR A 39 1.07 15.54 0.77
CA THR A 39 1.29 16.72 1.61
C THR A 39 0.11 16.83 2.60
N PRO A 40 0.33 16.67 3.92
CA PRO A 40 1.60 16.31 4.55
C PRO A 40 2.06 14.90 4.16
N LYS A 41 3.37 14.66 4.20
CA LYS A 41 3.96 13.36 3.90
C LYS A 41 4.00 12.53 5.20
N PRO A 42 3.39 11.34 5.25
CA PRO A 42 3.46 10.48 6.44
C PRO A 42 4.90 10.03 6.72
N ASP A 43 5.25 9.88 8.00
CA ASP A 43 6.52 9.28 8.41
C ASP A 43 6.52 7.78 8.13
N LEU A 44 7.65 7.26 7.63
CA LEU A 44 7.83 5.82 7.45
C LEU A 44 8.34 5.21 8.75
N MET A 45 7.68 4.12 9.18
CA MET A 45 8.09 3.34 10.34
C MET A 45 8.68 2.00 9.87
N SER A 46 9.62 1.44 10.62
CA SER A 46 10.17 0.12 10.31
C SER A 46 9.17 -0.97 10.68
N LEU A 47 9.04 -2.00 9.84
CA LEU A 47 8.24 -3.20 10.17
C LEU A 47 8.73 -3.89 11.46
N LYS A 48 10.01 -3.73 11.80
CA LYS A 48 10.61 -4.25 13.03
C LYS A 48 10.03 -3.61 14.30
N GLU A 49 9.50 -2.38 14.20
CA GLU A 49 8.86 -1.70 15.34
C GLU A 49 7.51 -2.33 15.72
N PHE A 50 6.97 -3.20 14.85
CA PHE A 50 5.69 -3.88 15.02
C PHE A 50 5.83 -5.40 15.14
N ASP A 51 7.05 -5.90 15.34
CA ASP A 51 7.38 -7.33 15.36
C ASP A 51 6.88 -8.09 14.10
N LEU A 52 6.87 -7.40 12.94
CA LEU A 52 6.47 -8.00 11.67
C LEU A 52 7.70 -8.56 10.93
N GLU A 53 7.67 -9.86 10.65
CA GLU A 53 8.66 -10.53 9.81
C GLU A 53 8.11 -10.79 8.40
N LEU A 54 8.80 -10.28 7.37
CA LEU A 54 8.52 -10.63 5.99
C LEU A 54 9.50 -11.71 5.51
N LYS A 55 8.95 -12.81 4.99
CA LYS A 55 9.70 -13.91 4.39
C LYS A 55 9.31 -14.07 2.94
N ALA A 56 10.30 -14.06 2.05
CA ALA A 56 10.09 -14.38 0.65
C ALA A 56 9.78 -15.87 0.49
N ALA A 57 9.21 -16.24 -0.66
CA ALA A 57 8.82 -17.63 -0.95
C ALA A 57 10.01 -18.63 -0.93
N ASN A 58 11.23 -18.13 -1.16
CA ASN A 58 12.47 -18.90 -1.05
C ASN A 58 13.00 -19.04 0.39
N GLY A 59 12.27 -18.52 1.39
CA GLY A 59 12.63 -18.56 2.80
C GLY A 59 13.57 -17.45 3.28
N THR A 60 14.01 -16.53 2.41
CA THR A 60 14.86 -15.41 2.84
C THR A 60 14.05 -14.30 3.49
N ASN A 61 14.56 -13.70 4.56
CA ASN A 61 13.93 -12.52 5.16
C ASN A 61 14.02 -11.33 4.19
N ILE A 62 12.91 -10.62 4.02
CA ILE A 62 12.86 -9.36 3.27
C ILE A 62 13.14 -8.24 4.29
N PRO A 63 14.12 -7.36 4.02
CA PRO A 63 14.53 -6.30 4.93
C PRO A 63 13.45 -5.25 5.18
#